data_AF-A7SWK4-F1
#
_entry.id   AF-A7SWK4-F1
#
_cell.length_a   1.000
_cell.length_b   1.000
_cell.length_c   1.000
_cell.angle_alpha   90.00
_cell.angle_beta   90.00
_cell.angle_gamma   90.00
#
_symmetry.space_group_name_H-M   'P 1'
#
loop_
_entity.id
_entity.type
_entity.pdbx_description
1 polymer ?
#
loop_
_entity_poly.entity_id
_entity_poly.type
_entity_poly.pdbx_seq_one_letter_code
_entity_poly.pdbx_strand_id
1 'polypeptide(L)'
;GTLVWFDGEQGYLLPGFVIGSSGNSVKVQHENSMRTYIGKILLSVNPYKQLDSYTPELVEKYADQAIGRLPPHIFAIGSAAYAEIQKGGAHQVIVISGESGAGKTESTKQLVQYLATANPTKGSLTTEQIVEATPLLESFGNAKTVKNDNSSRFGKYLEIFFDSEGSICGARISEYLLERSRIVGQVRKERNYHIFYEMLAGLPQEKKQQLQLKSAEEHHYLNKGHGLIQKRCDLAAFSKVISAMEILEISESERDGIFTTLAAVLHLGDAGFYKGLASAHDVAVLRDEHEAEITAHLLGLDAQHLIKALMHKQTEARGEQIFSPRNTEQAIDARDAIAKELYSRVFTWLVNRVNGMVFHGKQRSSIAILDIFGFEDFRINSFEQLCINYANESLQFFFNQFIFKMEQDEYTIEGIPWHEVKYTDNQACLDLMAKPPHGILHLLSDESNFPKATDLSFLEKCHQYHKASKAYVKPKMHVPEFAVSHFAGTVTYKVHGFLDKNRDGLKQDLTDLLCKTNSEVMMEIGSLKMPRENRKNSLKAPPNSIQKSTVCAKFNDSLIRLVVAMKRCNPFFVRCIRPNPDKAPDEFVEKLVLDQIRYCGILETVKIRKTGFPIRIVYPNFVKR
;
A
#
# COMPACT_ATOMS: atom_id res chain seq x y z
N GLY A 1 -31.73 6.52 1.58
CA GLY A 1 -31.75 5.08 1.29
C GLY A 1 -31.88 4.89 -0.20
N THR A 2 -30.82 4.44 -0.88
CA THR A 2 -30.78 4.33 -2.34
C THR A 2 -31.28 2.95 -2.75
N LEU A 3 -32.20 2.93 -3.72
CA LEU A 3 -32.87 1.74 -4.24
C LEU A 3 -31.92 0.97 -5.17
N VAL A 4 -31.73 -0.33 -4.92
CA VAL A 4 -31.27 -1.26 -5.97
C VAL A 4 -32.53 -1.76 -6.64
N TRP A 5 -32.79 -1.32 -7.87
CA TRP A 5 -33.95 -1.77 -8.63
C TRP A 5 -33.61 -3.09 -9.32
N PHE A 6 -34.57 -4.02 -9.35
CA PHE A 6 -34.41 -5.29 -10.03
C PHE A 6 -35.49 -5.40 -11.10
N ASP A 7 -35.07 -5.46 -12.35
CA ASP A 7 -35.93 -5.84 -13.45
C ASP A 7 -35.50 -7.23 -13.92
N GLY A 8 -36.44 -8.18 -13.91
CA GLY A 8 -36.19 -9.57 -14.28
C GLY A 8 -35.61 -9.74 -15.69
N GLU A 9 -35.86 -8.78 -16.58
CA GLU A 9 -35.33 -8.76 -17.94
C GLU A 9 -34.03 -7.96 -18.08
N GLN A 10 -33.82 -6.90 -17.28
CA GLN A 10 -32.68 -5.97 -17.44
C GLN A 10 -31.53 -6.15 -16.42
N GLY A 11 -31.75 -6.89 -15.33
CA GLY A 11 -30.73 -7.15 -14.30
C GLY A 11 -30.79 -6.23 -13.07
N TYR A 12 -29.64 -5.97 -12.47
CA TYR A 12 -29.47 -5.11 -11.29
C TYR A 12 -29.29 -3.65 -11.72
N LEU A 13 -30.27 -2.82 -11.41
CA LEU A 13 -30.27 -1.40 -11.67
C LEU A 13 -29.72 -0.67 -10.44
N LEU A 14 -28.50 -0.17 -10.56
CA LEU A 14 -27.91 0.82 -9.66
C LEU A 14 -28.13 2.19 -10.30
N PRO A 15 -28.37 3.27 -9.54
CA PRO A 15 -28.39 4.61 -10.13
C PRO A 15 -27.07 4.85 -10.86
N GLY A 16 -27.09 5.01 -12.18
CA GLY A 16 -25.87 5.16 -12.99
C GLY A 16 -25.26 3.86 -13.56
N PHE A 17 -25.60 2.65 -13.07
CA PHE A 17 -25.15 1.37 -13.66
C PHE A 17 -26.29 0.35 -13.83
N VAL A 18 -26.31 -0.38 -14.93
CA VAL A 18 -27.16 -1.56 -15.14
C VAL A 18 -26.26 -2.77 -15.25
N ILE A 19 -26.22 -3.62 -14.22
CA ILE A 19 -25.48 -4.88 -14.25
C ILE A 19 -26.45 -5.96 -14.72
N GLY A 20 -26.14 -6.68 -15.79
CA GLY A 20 -27.02 -7.74 -16.29
C GLY A 20 -27.35 -8.81 -15.24
N SER A 21 -28.49 -9.46 -15.36
CA SER A 21 -29.01 -10.45 -14.39
C SER A 21 -28.06 -11.62 -14.13
N SER A 22 -27.20 -11.96 -15.10
CA SER A 22 -26.15 -12.98 -15.00
C SER A 22 -24.84 -12.49 -14.37
N GLY A 23 -24.69 -11.18 -14.11
CA GLY A 23 -23.43 -10.58 -13.68
C GLY A 23 -22.34 -10.59 -14.77
N ASN A 24 -22.75 -10.64 -16.04
CA ASN A 24 -21.86 -10.74 -17.20
C ASN A 24 -21.86 -9.49 -18.11
N SER A 25 -22.61 -8.46 -17.76
CA SER A 25 -22.66 -7.18 -18.49
C SER A 25 -22.82 -6.02 -17.53
N VAL A 26 -22.32 -4.83 -17.89
CA VAL A 26 -22.53 -3.58 -17.15
C VAL A 26 -22.68 -2.40 -18.11
N LYS A 27 -23.78 -1.66 -18.00
CA LYS A 27 -24.04 -0.44 -18.79
C LYS A 27 -24.11 0.78 -17.89
N VAL A 28 -23.65 1.93 -18.35
CA VAL A 28 -23.86 3.20 -17.64
C VAL A 28 -25.25 3.74 -17.98
N GLN A 29 -26.02 4.12 -16.98
CA GLN A 29 -27.42 4.54 -17.16
C GLN A 29 -27.54 6.04 -17.49
N HIS A 30 -26.59 6.85 -17.01
CA HIS A 30 -26.46 8.28 -17.31
C HIS A 30 -24.99 8.66 -17.40
N GLU A 31 -24.55 9.23 -18.53
CA GLU A 31 -23.15 9.63 -18.78
C GLU A 31 -22.59 10.58 -17.68
N ASN A 32 -23.46 11.34 -17.00
CA ASN A 32 -23.08 12.30 -15.96
C ASN A 32 -23.08 11.76 -14.51
N SER A 33 -23.41 10.49 -14.27
CA SER A 33 -23.45 9.93 -12.90
C SER A 33 -22.24 9.04 -12.61
N MET A 34 -21.09 9.67 -12.36
CA MET A 34 -19.83 8.98 -12.02
C MET A 34 -19.80 8.41 -10.59
N ARG A 35 -20.85 8.66 -9.80
CA ARG A 35 -20.95 8.21 -8.41
C ARG A 35 -22.34 7.67 -8.13
N THR A 36 -22.41 6.58 -7.38
CA THR A 36 -23.67 5.99 -6.94
C THR A 36 -23.57 5.33 -5.58
N TYR A 37 -24.71 5.16 -4.91
CA TYR A 37 -24.76 4.45 -3.63
C TYR A 37 -25.30 3.03 -3.80
N ILE A 38 -24.72 2.10 -3.07
CA ILE A 38 -25.26 0.77 -2.81
C ILE A 38 -25.51 0.68 -1.31
N GLY A 39 -26.70 1.12 -0.88
CA GLY A 39 -26.97 1.36 0.55
C GLY A 39 -26.08 2.47 1.12
N LYS A 40 -25.23 2.14 2.10
CA LYS A 40 -24.24 3.06 2.68
C LYS A 40 -22.85 2.99 2.01
N ILE A 41 -22.69 2.13 0.99
CA ILE A 41 -21.45 2.05 0.19
C ILE A 41 -21.51 3.08 -0.92
N LEU A 42 -20.42 3.81 -1.16
CA LEU A 42 -20.27 4.69 -2.31
C LEU A 42 -19.46 3.97 -3.41
N LEU A 43 -20.03 3.84 -4.59
CA LEU A 43 -19.32 3.47 -5.82
C LEU A 43 -18.89 4.76 -6.54
N SER A 44 -17.61 4.89 -6.85
CA SER A 44 -17.04 6.08 -7.51
C SER A 44 -16.22 5.66 -8.72
N VAL A 45 -16.66 6.05 -9.92
CA VAL A 45 -15.91 5.85 -11.16
C VAL A 45 -14.97 7.03 -11.37
N ASN A 46 -13.72 6.73 -11.73
CA ASN A 46 -12.73 7.77 -11.99
C ASN A 46 -13.14 8.59 -13.23
N PRO A 47 -13.35 9.92 -13.11
CA PRO A 47 -13.68 10.78 -14.26
C PRO A 47 -12.57 10.90 -15.30
N TYR A 48 -11.29 10.70 -14.93
CA TYR A 48 -10.11 11.12 -15.70
C TYR A 48 -10.11 12.59 -16.15
N LYS A 49 -10.93 13.43 -15.53
CA LYS A 49 -10.95 14.89 -15.67
C LYS A 49 -11.07 15.54 -14.31
N GLN A 50 -10.60 16.78 -14.19
CA GLN A 50 -10.88 17.57 -13.00
C GLN A 50 -12.38 17.84 -12.94
N LEU A 51 -12.93 17.72 -11.74
CA LEU A 51 -14.30 18.08 -11.44
C LEU A 51 -14.23 19.35 -10.59
N ASP A 52 -14.97 20.40 -10.96
CA ASP A 52 -15.08 21.68 -10.23
C ASP A 52 -15.81 21.53 -8.87
N SER A 53 -15.82 20.33 -8.29
CA SER A 53 -16.77 19.90 -7.27
C SER A 53 -16.19 19.87 -5.85
N TYR A 54 -15.18 20.67 -5.52
CA TYR A 54 -14.53 20.60 -4.20
C TYR A 54 -14.33 21.98 -3.59
N THR A 55 -15.43 22.72 -3.49
CA THR A 55 -15.43 24.06 -2.91
C THR A 55 -15.91 24.02 -1.46
N PRO A 56 -15.53 25.00 -0.61
CA PRO A 56 -16.05 25.12 0.75
C PRO A 56 -17.59 25.14 0.80
N GLU A 57 -18.25 25.74 -0.19
CA GLU A 57 -19.72 25.78 -0.28
C GLU A 57 -20.32 24.38 -0.46
N LEU A 58 -19.63 23.49 -1.17
CA LEU A 58 -20.07 22.11 -1.29
C LEU A 58 -19.88 21.33 0.03
N VAL A 59 -18.82 21.61 0.78
CA VAL A 59 -18.62 21.04 2.12
C VAL A 59 -19.81 21.42 3.01
N GLU A 60 -20.17 22.71 3.06
CA GLU A 60 -21.32 23.20 3.83
C GLU A 60 -22.64 22.57 3.37
N LYS A 61 -22.84 22.39 2.07
CA LYS A 61 -24.04 21.74 1.52
C LYS A 61 -24.21 20.30 2.03
N TYR A 62 -23.13 19.54 2.17
CA TYR A 62 -23.18 18.14 2.61
C TYR A 62 -23.07 17.98 4.14
N ALA A 63 -22.65 19.02 4.87
CA ALA A 63 -22.60 19.01 6.33
C ALA A 63 -23.98 18.68 6.91
N ASP A 64 -23.99 17.80 7.91
CA ASP A 64 -25.18 17.34 8.64
C ASP A 64 -26.30 16.70 7.79
N GLN A 65 -26.04 16.39 6.52
CA GLN A 65 -26.99 15.71 5.65
C GLN A 65 -26.85 14.19 5.75
N ALA A 66 -27.99 13.52 5.95
CA ALA A 66 -28.03 12.06 5.92
C ALA A 66 -27.75 11.50 4.51
N ILE A 67 -27.05 10.36 4.43
CA ILE A 67 -26.73 9.68 3.17
C ILE A 67 -28.00 9.43 2.36
N GLY A 68 -27.98 9.87 1.10
CA GLY A 68 -29.08 9.74 0.15
C GLY A 68 -30.13 10.85 0.18
N ARG A 69 -29.98 11.89 1.01
CA ARG A 69 -30.75 13.14 0.86
C ARG A 69 -30.25 14.00 -0.30
N LEU A 70 -28.94 14.01 -0.49
CA LEU A 70 -28.27 14.68 -1.61
C LEU A 70 -27.73 13.65 -2.62
N PRO A 71 -27.36 14.09 -3.84
CA PRO A 71 -26.74 13.22 -4.83
C PRO A 71 -25.52 12.45 -4.29
N PRO A 72 -25.17 11.31 -4.90
CA PRO A 72 -24.01 10.53 -4.48
C PRO A 72 -22.69 11.32 -4.49
N HIS A 73 -22.05 11.42 -3.33
CA HIS A 73 -20.81 12.18 -3.17
C HIS A 73 -19.97 11.64 -2.02
N ILE A 74 -18.65 11.79 -2.15
CA ILE A 74 -17.71 11.36 -1.10
C ILE A 74 -17.86 12.16 0.19
N PHE A 75 -18.26 13.43 0.09
CA PHE A 75 -18.56 14.28 1.24
C PHE A 75 -19.74 13.79 2.06
N ALA A 76 -20.70 13.07 1.47
CA ALA A 76 -21.77 12.45 2.27
C ALA A 76 -21.23 11.33 3.17
N ILE A 77 -20.21 10.59 2.71
CA ILE A 77 -19.53 9.57 3.51
C ILE A 77 -18.71 10.23 4.62
N GLY A 78 -17.97 11.30 4.29
CA GLY A 78 -17.25 12.11 5.29
C GLY A 78 -18.17 12.71 6.33
N SER A 79 -19.30 13.29 5.90
CA SER A 79 -20.33 13.90 6.76
C SER A 79 -20.95 12.87 7.69
N ALA A 80 -21.32 11.69 7.17
CA ALA A 80 -21.89 10.63 8.00
C ALA A 80 -20.90 10.09 9.04
N ALA A 81 -19.63 9.88 8.67
CA ALA A 81 -18.61 9.46 9.62
C ALA A 81 -18.36 10.53 10.70
N TYR A 82 -18.30 11.80 10.29
CA TYR A 82 -18.08 12.93 11.21
C TYR A 82 -19.26 13.15 12.16
N ALA A 83 -20.50 13.01 11.69
CA ALA A 83 -21.69 13.09 12.52
C ALA A 83 -21.71 12.02 13.64
N GLU A 84 -21.19 10.82 13.38
CA GLU A 84 -21.07 9.79 14.43
C GLU A 84 -20.05 10.17 15.51
N ILE A 85 -18.96 10.87 15.15
CA ILE A 85 -18.00 11.41 16.12
C ILE A 85 -18.68 12.46 17.01
N GLN A 86 -19.44 13.38 16.42
CA GLN A 86 -20.12 14.45 17.17
C GLN A 86 -21.19 13.93 18.15
N LYS A 87 -21.78 12.76 17.87
CA LYS A 87 -22.72 12.09 18.78
C LYS A 87 -22.03 11.41 19.97
N GLY A 88 -20.71 11.49 20.09
CA GLY A 88 -19.93 10.69 21.05
C GLY A 88 -19.88 9.21 20.68
N GLY A 89 -20.04 8.88 19.39
CA GLY A 89 -20.01 7.52 18.88
C GLY A 89 -18.62 6.88 18.94
N ALA A 90 -18.57 5.60 18.55
CA ALA A 90 -17.34 4.82 18.46
C ALA A 90 -16.34 5.41 17.44
N HIS A 91 -15.15 4.83 17.35
CA HIS A 91 -14.22 5.13 16.25
C HIS A 91 -14.87 4.79 14.90
N GLN A 92 -14.50 5.51 13.85
CA GLN A 92 -15.00 5.32 12.50
C GLN A 92 -13.86 4.88 11.60
N VAL A 93 -14.16 4.13 10.53
CA VAL A 93 -13.18 3.82 9.49
C VAL A 93 -13.82 3.96 8.12
N ILE A 94 -13.15 4.62 7.18
CA ILE A 94 -13.56 4.74 5.79
C ILE A 94 -12.58 3.92 4.97
N VAL A 95 -13.04 2.78 4.44
CA VAL A 95 -12.23 1.88 3.63
C VAL A 95 -12.42 2.21 2.17
N ILE A 96 -11.37 2.72 1.54
CA ILE A 96 -11.32 3.03 0.12
C ILE A 96 -10.58 1.91 -0.61
N SER A 97 -11.22 1.33 -1.62
CA SER A 97 -10.68 0.18 -2.36
C SER A 97 -10.96 0.29 -3.85
N GLY A 98 -10.19 -0.41 -4.67
CA GLY A 98 -10.29 -0.37 -6.13
C GLY A 98 -8.93 -0.62 -6.79
N GLU A 99 -8.93 -0.88 -8.10
CA GLU A 99 -7.68 -1.10 -8.85
C GLU A 99 -6.75 0.13 -8.86
N SER A 100 -5.49 -0.08 -9.26
CA SER A 100 -4.57 1.04 -9.51
C SER A 100 -5.15 1.96 -10.60
N GLY A 101 -5.14 3.27 -10.34
CA GLY A 101 -5.72 4.28 -11.22
C GLY A 101 -7.24 4.46 -11.08
N ALA A 102 -7.91 3.77 -10.15
CA ALA A 102 -9.36 3.90 -9.94
C ALA A 102 -9.78 5.18 -9.19
N GLY A 103 -8.83 5.97 -8.66
CA GLY A 103 -9.12 7.22 -7.94
C GLY A 103 -9.17 7.11 -6.40
N LYS A 104 -8.55 6.06 -5.82
CA LYS A 104 -8.49 5.88 -4.35
C LYS A 104 -7.80 7.04 -3.64
N THR A 105 -6.59 7.39 -4.07
CA THR A 105 -5.77 8.46 -3.50
C THR A 105 -6.46 9.82 -3.58
N GLU A 106 -7.11 10.12 -4.71
CA GLU A 106 -7.89 11.35 -4.86
C GLU A 106 -9.14 11.37 -3.96
N SER A 107 -9.78 10.22 -3.78
CA SER A 107 -10.88 10.06 -2.83
C SER A 107 -10.40 10.29 -1.38
N THR A 108 -9.22 9.78 -1.02
CA THR A 108 -8.57 10.02 0.27
C THR A 108 -8.34 11.52 0.50
N LYS A 109 -7.73 12.22 -0.48
CA LYS A 109 -7.51 13.68 -0.41
C LYS A 109 -8.82 14.45 -0.19
N GLN A 110 -9.87 14.09 -0.93
CA GLN A 110 -11.18 14.73 -0.81
C GLN A 110 -11.80 14.53 0.57
N LEU A 111 -11.68 13.34 1.17
CA LEU A 111 -12.14 13.11 2.54
C LEU A 111 -11.35 13.91 3.57
N VAL A 112 -10.02 13.93 3.45
CA VAL A 112 -9.17 14.71 4.36
C VAL A 112 -9.53 16.19 4.26
N GLN A 113 -9.70 16.72 3.04
CA GLN A 113 -10.12 18.11 2.82
C GLN A 113 -11.50 18.40 3.41
N TYR A 114 -12.46 17.49 3.25
CA TYR A 114 -13.79 17.63 3.86
C TYR A 114 -13.68 17.74 5.38
N LEU A 115 -12.97 16.82 6.03
CA LEU A 115 -12.81 16.81 7.49
C LEU A 115 -12.06 18.05 7.99
N ALA A 116 -11.02 18.47 7.26
CA ALA A 116 -10.26 19.69 7.52
C ALA A 116 -11.11 20.97 7.41
N THR A 117 -12.16 20.96 6.57
CA THR A 117 -13.04 22.12 6.35
C THR A 117 -14.28 22.09 7.23
N ALA A 118 -14.78 20.90 7.59
CA ALA A 118 -16.01 20.72 8.36
C ALA A 118 -15.82 20.86 9.88
N ASN A 119 -14.59 20.70 10.39
CA ASN A 119 -14.33 20.83 11.83
C ASN A 119 -14.38 22.31 12.29
N PRO A 120 -14.65 22.58 13.58
CA PRO A 120 -14.81 23.94 14.09
C PRO A 120 -13.53 24.80 14.02
N THR A 121 -12.34 24.20 14.16
CA THR A 121 -11.04 24.88 14.16
C THR A 121 -10.40 24.91 12.77
N LYS A 122 -11.14 25.44 11.79
CA LYS A 122 -10.69 25.61 10.40
C LYS A 122 -9.36 26.37 10.36
N GLY A 123 -8.40 25.87 9.57
CA GLY A 123 -7.11 26.54 9.35
C GLY A 123 -6.15 26.49 10.53
N SER A 124 -6.35 25.58 11.50
CA SER A 124 -5.31 25.30 12.50
C SER A 124 -4.08 24.68 11.86
N LEU A 125 -2.89 25.02 12.38
CA LEU A 125 -1.61 24.48 11.90
C LEU A 125 -1.60 22.95 11.85
N THR A 126 -2.17 22.28 12.87
CA THR A 126 -2.31 20.81 12.89
C THR A 126 -3.12 20.30 11.70
N THR A 127 -4.19 21.00 11.31
CA THR A 127 -5.02 20.61 10.16
C THR A 127 -4.26 20.78 8.85
N GLU A 128 -3.54 21.89 8.69
CA GLU A 128 -2.68 22.14 7.53
C GLU A 128 -1.58 21.09 7.41
N GLN A 129 -0.89 20.77 8.52
CA GLN A 129 0.13 19.71 8.58
C GLN A 129 -0.43 18.34 8.16
N ILE A 130 -1.66 17.99 8.55
CA ILE A 130 -2.30 16.73 8.13
C ILE A 130 -2.57 16.70 6.62
N VAL A 131 -3.02 17.82 6.05
CA VAL A 131 -3.29 17.95 4.61
C VAL A 131 -1.99 17.84 3.82
N GLU A 132 -0.94 18.55 4.24
CA GLU A 132 0.37 18.62 3.55
C GLU A 132 1.21 17.35 3.72
N ALA A 133 0.99 16.56 4.77
CA ALA A 133 1.63 15.26 4.93
C ALA A 133 1.34 14.28 3.79
N THR A 134 0.16 14.37 3.16
CA THR A 134 -0.23 13.45 2.09
C THR A 134 0.62 13.65 0.82
N PRO A 135 0.70 14.86 0.23
CA PRO A 135 1.58 15.13 -0.92
C PRO A 135 3.05 14.76 -0.68
N LEU A 136 3.58 15.00 0.53
CA LEU A 136 4.94 14.61 0.88
C LEU A 136 5.12 13.09 0.79
N LEU A 137 4.26 12.33 1.45
CA LEU A 137 4.34 10.86 1.44
C LEU A 137 4.06 10.26 0.06
N GLU A 138 3.25 10.91 -0.79
CA GLU A 138 3.06 10.50 -2.18
C GLU A 138 4.35 10.61 -2.99
N SER A 139 5.14 11.66 -2.77
CA SER A 139 6.40 11.86 -3.50
C SER A 139 7.41 10.74 -3.22
N PHE A 140 7.45 10.25 -1.97
CA PHE A 140 8.32 9.14 -1.54
C PHE A 140 7.68 7.75 -1.66
N GLY A 141 6.36 7.65 -1.73
CA GLY A 141 5.64 6.38 -1.67
C GLY A 141 4.90 6.01 -2.94
N ASN A 142 4.79 6.92 -3.90
CA ASN A 142 4.14 6.68 -5.18
C ASN A 142 5.15 6.65 -6.33
N ALA A 143 4.75 5.95 -7.39
CA ALA A 143 5.52 5.85 -8.62
C ALA A 143 4.61 5.75 -9.84
N LYS A 144 5.18 6.08 -11.01
CA LYS A 144 4.52 5.84 -12.29
C LYS A 144 4.58 4.37 -12.66
N THR A 145 3.42 3.80 -12.93
CA THR A 145 3.21 2.44 -13.44
C THR A 145 2.56 2.49 -14.81
N VAL A 146 2.44 1.34 -15.48
CA VAL A 146 1.69 1.25 -16.74
C VAL A 146 0.22 1.68 -16.54
N LYS A 147 -0.39 1.35 -15.40
CA LYS A 147 -1.81 1.59 -15.12
C LYS A 147 -2.11 3.00 -14.57
N ASN A 148 -1.17 3.61 -13.86
CA ASN A 148 -1.38 4.88 -13.14
C ASN A 148 -0.08 5.67 -13.04
N ASP A 149 -0.12 6.97 -13.36
CA ASP A 149 1.05 7.85 -13.28
C ASP A 149 1.45 8.23 -11.85
N ASN A 150 0.52 8.15 -10.89
CA ASN A 150 0.74 8.39 -9.46
C ASN A 150 0.22 7.18 -8.65
N SER A 151 0.80 6.00 -8.87
CA SER A 151 0.38 4.78 -8.18
C SER A 151 1.01 4.72 -6.80
N SER A 152 0.20 4.69 -5.74
CA SER A 152 0.68 4.32 -4.40
C SER A 152 1.34 2.95 -4.44
N ARG A 153 2.58 2.89 -3.93
CA ARG A 153 3.42 1.70 -3.76
C ARG A 153 3.70 1.42 -2.25
N PHE A 154 2.87 1.98 -1.37
CA PHE A 154 2.65 1.59 0.03
C PHE A 154 1.13 1.71 0.37
N GLY A 155 0.66 0.97 1.37
CA GLY A 155 -0.66 1.13 1.96
C GLY A 155 -0.64 2.18 3.08
N LYS A 156 -1.63 3.06 3.10
CA LYS A 156 -1.74 4.17 4.05
C LYS A 156 -2.98 4.00 4.92
N TYR A 157 -2.78 4.03 6.23
CA TYR A 157 -3.85 4.14 7.22
C TYR A 157 -3.68 5.45 7.97
N LEU A 158 -4.53 6.43 7.64
CA LEU A 158 -4.54 7.76 8.25
C LEU A 158 -5.66 7.83 9.29
N GLU A 159 -5.31 7.94 10.56
CA GLU A 159 -6.24 8.19 11.65
C GLU A 159 -6.26 9.67 11.98
N ILE A 160 -7.42 10.32 11.92
CA ILE A 160 -7.62 11.70 12.36
C ILE A 160 -8.38 11.66 13.69
N PHE A 161 -7.83 12.28 14.72
CA PHE A 161 -8.38 12.30 16.07
C PHE A 161 -9.15 13.60 16.31
N PHE A 162 -10.29 13.47 17.00
CA PHE A 162 -11.19 14.56 17.30
C PHE A 162 -11.35 14.74 18.80
N ASP A 163 -11.50 15.99 19.24
CA ASP A 163 -11.86 16.30 20.61
C ASP A 163 -13.35 16.15 20.91
N SER A 164 -13.74 16.42 22.17
CA SER A 164 -15.14 16.38 22.60
C SER A 164 -16.02 17.42 21.93
N GLU A 165 -15.43 18.45 21.30
CA GLU A 165 -16.15 19.49 20.56
C GLU A 165 -16.20 19.15 19.05
N GLY A 166 -15.58 18.05 18.63
CA GLY A 166 -15.47 17.65 17.22
C GLY A 166 -14.32 18.34 16.47
N SER A 167 -13.43 19.06 17.15
CA SER A 167 -12.27 19.69 16.52
C SER A 167 -11.15 18.69 16.30
N ILE A 168 -10.43 18.82 15.18
CA ILE A 168 -9.26 17.98 14.92
C ILE A 168 -8.18 18.32 15.95
N CYS A 169 -7.74 17.32 16.71
CA CYS A 169 -6.71 17.48 17.75
C CYS A 169 -5.43 16.67 17.46
N GLY A 170 -5.38 15.98 16.32
CA GLY A 170 -4.18 15.33 15.84
C GLY A 170 -4.45 14.24 14.80
N ALA A 171 -3.39 13.59 14.33
CA ALA A 171 -3.47 12.45 13.43
C ALA A 171 -2.39 11.39 13.69
N ARG A 172 -2.53 10.23 13.06
CA ARG A 172 -1.49 9.19 12.99
C ARG A 172 -1.55 8.52 11.63
N ILE A 173 -0.41 8.39 10.97
CA ILE A 173 -0.24 7.66 9.73
C ILE A 173 0.51 6.37 10.04
N SER A 174 -0.07 5.23 9.65
CA SER A 174 0.60 3.93 9.65
C SER A 174 0.83 3.48 8.20
N GLU A 175 2.07 3.11 7.90
CA GLU A 175 2.47 2.56 6.61
C GLU A 175 2.37 1.03 6.59
N TYR A 176 2.01 0.46 5.45
CA TYR A 176 1.97 -0.98 5.23
C TYR A 176 2.58 -1.32 3.87
N LEU A 177 3.52 -2.28 3.82
CA LEU A 177 4.09 -2.83 2.58
C LEU A 177 4.62 -1.77 1.58
N LEU A 178 5.68 -1.06 1.94
CA LEU A 178 6.45 -0.32 0.94
C LEU A 178 7.05 -1.30 -0.09
N GLU A 179 6.83 -1.07 -1.39
CA GLU A 179 7.40 -1.89 -2.46
C GLU A 179 8.90 -1.60 -2.64
N ARG A 180 9.72 -2.23 -1.80
CA ARG A 180 11.19 -2.06 -1.80
C ARG A 180 11.84 -2.48 -3.11
N SER A 181 11.30 -3.50 -3.78
CA SER A 181 11.85 -4.00 -5.05
C SER A 181 11.88 -2.92 -6.15
N ARG A 182 10.95 -1.95 -6.11
CA ARG A 182 10.91 -0.82 -7.06
C ARG A 182 12.16 0.05 -7.04
N ILE A 183 12.86 0.13 -5.91
CA ILE A 183 14.06 0.96 -5.75
C ILE A 183 15.15 0.51 -6.72
N VAL A 184 15.28 -0.80 -6.92
CA VAL A 184 16.41 -1.41 -7.66
C VAL A 184 16.01 -2.01 -9.00
N GLY A 185 14.71 -2.15 -9.27
CA GLY A 185 14.18 -2.67 -10.53
C GLY A 185 12.77 -2.20 -10.82
N GLN A 186 12.52 -1.80 -12.06
CA GLN A 186 11.20 -1.38 -12.53
C GLN A 186 10.85 -2.10 -13.83
N VAL A 187 9.55 -2.31 -14.05
CA VAL A 187 9.04 -2.88 -15.29
C VAL A 187 9.16 -1.84 -16.42
N ARG A 188 9.30 -2.29 -17.67
CA ARG A 188 9.34 -1.41 -18.83
C ARG A 188 8.13 -0.45 -18.87
N LYS A 189 8.40 0.83 -19.16
CA LYS A 189 7.49 1.99 -19.12
C LYS A 189 7.11 2.48 -17.72
N GLU A 190 7.64 1.89 -16.66
CA GLU A 190 7.45 2.39 -15.29
C GLU A 190 8.61 3.29 -14.85
N ARG A 191 8.39 4.02 -13.75
CA ARG A 191 9.42 4.82 -13.07
C ARG A 191 9.73 4.22 -11.70
N ASN A 192 10.86 4.66 -11.13
CA ASN A 192 11.13 4.59 -9.71
C ASN A 192 10.18 5.57 -8.94
N TYR A 193 10.35 5.69 -7.62
CA TYR A 193 9.60 6.66 -6.81
C TYR A 193 9.80 8.10 -7.29
N HIS A 194 8.75 8.92 -7.18
CA HIS A 194 8.73 10.28 -7.75
C HIS A 194 9.85 11.16 -7.22
N ILE A 195 10.16 11.05 -5.93
CA ILE A 195 11.16 11.87 -5.25
C ILE A 195 12.53 11.87 -5.93
N PHE A 196 12.97 10.76 -6.54
CA PHE A 196 14.25 10.74 -7.26
C PHE A 196 14.24 11.69 -8.46
N TYR A 197 13.16 11.70 -9.24
CA TYR A 197 13.02 12.56 -10.41
C TYR A 197 12.78 14.01 -10.01
N GLU A 198 11.97 14.23 -8.97
CA GLU A 198 11.68 15.55 -8.40
C GLU A 198 12.97 16.20 -7.84
N MET A 199 13.76 15.46 -7.07
CA MET A 199 15.07 15.89 -6.54
C MET A 199 16.03 16.26 -7.68
N LEU A 200 16.16 15.40 -8.69
CA LEU A 200 17.01 15.67 -9.85
C LEU A 200 16.52 16.85 -10.70
N ALA A 201 15.22 17.12 -10.74
CA ALA A 201 14.67 18.28 -11.43
C ALA A 201 14.85 19.57 -10.62
N GLY A 202 14.60 19.53 -9.31
CA GLY A 202 14.40 20.72 -8.49
C GLY A 202 15.54 21.16 -7.59
N LEU A 203 16.54 20.31 -7.31
CA LEU A 203 17.71 20.77 -6.54
C LEU A 203 18.49 21.86 -7.29
N PRO A 204 19.06 22.85 -6.57
CA PRO A 204 20.00 23.81 -7.15
C PRO A 204 21.23 23.11 -7.76
N GLN A 205 21.82 23.72 -8.79
CA GLN A 205 22.97 23.14 -9.49
C GLN A 205 24.18 22.94 -8.58
N GLU A 206 24.42 23.87 -7.65
CA GLU A 206 25.49 23.77 -6.65
C GLU A 206 25.29 22.53 -5.76
N LYS A 207 24.06 22.29 -5.29
CA LYS A 207 23.74 21.11 -4.47
C LYS A 207 23.89 19.82 -5.27
N LYS A 208 23.49 19.80 -6.55
CA LYS A 208 23.70 18.64 -7.43
C LYS A 208 25.18 18.31 -7.62
N GLN A 209 26.03 19.33 -7.75
CA GLN A 209 27.49 19.16 -7.86
C GLN A 209 28.09 18.64 -6.53
N GLN A 210 27.66 19.17 -5.39
CA GLN A 210 28.08 18.68 -4.07
C GLN A 210 27.71 17.20 -3.86
N LEU A 211 26.50 16.82 -4.30
CA LEU A 211 26.01 15.44 -4.25
C LEU A 211 26.50 14.56 -5.41
N GLN A 212 27.26 15.12 -6.36
CA GLN A 212 27.76 14.46 -7.57
C GLN A 212 26.66 13.78 -8.43
N LEU A 213 25.45 14.34 -8.40
CA LEU A 213 24.30 13.78 -9.10
C LEU A 213 24.44 13.91 -10.63
N LYS A 214 24.07 12.84 -11.33
CA LYS A 214 24.01 12.77 -12.80
C LYS A 214 22.59 13.05 -13.28
N SER A 215 22.36 13.00 -14.59
CA SER A 215 21.00 13.00 -15.12
C SER A 215 20.27 11.70 -14.76
N ALA A 216 18.93 11.73 -14.77
CA ALA A 216 18.13 10.55 -14.43
C ALA A 216 18.35 9.39 -15.41
N GLU A 217 18.71 9.70 -16.65
CA GLU A 217 19.02 8.73 -17.71
C GLU A 217 20.34 7.98 -17.46
N GLU A 218 21.26 8.57 -16.71
CA GLU A 218 22.59 8.02 -16.42
C GLU A 218 22.60 7.11 -15.19
N HIS A 219 21.66 7.32 -14.25
CA HIS A 219 21.56 6.48 -13.05
C HIS A 219 20.89 5.13 -13.33
N HIS A 220 21.55 4.04 -12.96
CA HIS A 220 21.12 2.66 -13.18
C HIS A 220 19.73 2.36 -12.58
N TYR A 221 19.44 2.90 -11.41
CA TYR A 221 18.14 2.70 -10.75
C TYR A 221 17.00 3.53 -11.33
N LEU A 222 17.28 4.47 -12.23
CA LEU A 222 16.27 5.34 -12.85
C LEU A 222 16.06 5.04 -14.34
N ASN A 223 17.01 4.38 -15.01
CA ASN A 223 16.96 4.09 -16.45
C ASN A 223 16.47 2.68 -16.83
N LYS A 224 16.40 1.71 -15.89
CA LYS A 224 15.90 0.34 -16.16
C LYS A 224 14.47 0.28 -16.69
N GLY A 225 13.58 1.09 -16.12
CA GLY A 225 12.17 1.12 -16.52
C GLY A 225 11.95 1.77 -17.89
N HIS A 226 12.87 2.59 -18.40
CA HIS A 226 12.65 3.45 -19.58
C HIS A 226 11.33 4.26 -19.49
N GLY A 227 10.95 4.68 -18.28
CA GLY A 227 9.80 5.55 -18.04
C GLY A 227 10.06 6.96 -18.58
N LEU A 228 9.00 7.64 -19.04
CA LEU A 228 9.10 9.02 -19.50
C LEU A 228 9.46 9.96 -18.34
N ILE A 229 10.55 10.71 -18.48
CA ILE A 229 10.96 11.75 -17.53
C ILE A 229 10.18 13.04 -17.85
N GLN A 230 9.54 13.64 -16.84
CA GLN A 230 8.64 14.78 -17.01
C GLN A 230 9.19 16.02 -16.30
N LYS A 231 10.39 16.47 -16.69
CA LYS A 231 11.19 17.49 -15.98
C LYS A 231 10.41 18.70 -15.47
N ARG A 232 9.48 19.25 -16.25
CA ARG A 232 8.65 20.41 -15.83
C ARG A 232 7.66 20.06 -14.70
N CYS A 233 7.01 18.91 -14.80
CA CYS A 233 6.09 18.43 -13.77
C CYS A 233 6.84 18.03 -12.51
N ASP A 234 7.97 17.34 -12.67
CA ASP A 234 8.82 16.89 -11.55
C ASP A 234 9.41 18.11 -10.79
N LEU A 235 9.77 19.20 -11.48
CA LEU A 235 10.19 20.46 -10.84
C LEU A 235 9.08 21.11 -10.00
N ALA A 236 7.86 21.23 -10.56
CA ALA A 236 6.74 21.80 -9.83
C ALA A 236 6.31 20.95 -8.63
N ALA A 237 6.41 19.61 -8.75
CA ALA A 237 6.18 18.69 -7.65
C ALA A 237 7.26 18.83 -6.56
N PHE A 238 8.54 18.98 -6.94
CA PHE A 238 9.61 19.22 -5.97
C PHE A 238 9.39 20.48 -5.14
N SER A 239 8.94 21.58 -5.75
CA SER A 239 8.59 22.79 -5.00
C SER A 239 7.53 22.53 -3.93
N LYS A 240 6.52 21.70 -4.24
CA LYS A 240 5.50 21.29 -3.25
C LYS A 240 6.08 20.40 -2.15
N VAL A 241 7.02 19.51 -2.48
CA VAL A 241 7.73 18.70 -1.49
C VAL A 241 8.47 19.59 -0.49
N ILE A 242 9.21 20.60 -0.96
CA ILE A 242 9.92 21.54 -0.09
C ILE A 242 8.94 22.31 0.79
N SER A 243 7.87 22.87 0.23
CA SER A 243 6.85 23.59 1.01
C SER A 243 6.19 22.67 2.07
N ALA A 244 5.88 21.43 1.73
CA ALA A 244 5.32 20.47 2.69
C ALA A 244 6.33 20.12 3.80
N MET A 245 7.61 19.95 3.46
CA MET A 245 8.68 19.74 4.44
C MET A 245 8.81 20.93 5.40
N GLU A 246 8.68 22.17 4.91
CA GLU A 246 8.71 23.37 5.75
C GLU A 246 7.52 23.44 6.72
N ILE A 247 6.31 23.16 6.25
CA ILE A 247 5.08 23.14 7.07
C ILE A 247 5.13 22.04 8.15
N LEU A 248 5.77 20.91 7.84
CA LEU A 248 6.03 19.81 8.77
C LEU A 248 7.28 20.02 9.64
N GLU A 249 7.82 21.25 9.65
CA GLU A 249 8.98 21.66 10.43
C GLU A 249 10.21 20.78 10.22
N ILE A 250 10.39 20.22 9.02
CA ILE A 250 11.61 19.50 8.65
C ILE A 250 12.67 20.54 8.33
N SER A 251 13.68 20.63 9.19
CA SER A 251 14.77 21.59 9.12
C SER A 251 15.62 21.40 7.86
N GLU A 252 16.38 22.44 7.50
CA GLU A 252 17.28 22.38 6.34
C GLU A 252 18.33 21.26 6.45
N SER A 253 18.86 21.02 7.65
CA SER A 253 19.81 19.92 7.93
C SER A 253 19.16 18.54 7.71
N GLU A 254 17.93 18.34 8.18
CA GLU A 254 17.18 17.09 7.96
C GLU A 254 16.88 16.88 6.46
N ARG A 255 16.45 17.93 5.75
CA ARG A 255 16.23 17.89 4.29
C ARG A 255 17.50 17.53 3.54
N ASP A 256 18.62 18.15 3.91
CA ASP A 256 19.93 17.87 3.33
C ASP A 256 20.36 16.43 3.55
N GLY A 257 20.15 15.89 4.75
CA GLY A 257 20.42 14.48 5.02
C GLY A 257 19.56 13.54 4.18
N ILE A 258 18.26 13.81 4.04
CA ILE A 258 17.36 13.02 3.17
C ILE A 258 17.89 12.99 1.74
N PHE A 259 18.18 14.16 1.15
CA PHE A 259 18.65 14.24 -0.25
C PHE A 259 20.04 13.61 -0.41
N THR A 260 20.90 13.72 0.60
CA THR A 260 22.21 13.04 0.64
C THR A 260 22.04 11.52 0.65
N THR A 261 21.13 10.97 1.46
CA THR A 261 20.82 9.53 1.47
C THR A 261 20.26 9.07 0.13
N LEU A 262 19.35 9.83 -0.48
CA LEU A 262 18.77 9.50 -1.79
C LEU A 262 19.83 9.53 -2.90
N ALA A 263 20.75 10.50 -2.88
CA ALA A 263 21.89 10.54 -3.78
C ALA A 263 22.79 9.31 -3.59
N ALA A 264 23.11 8.93 -2.36
CA ALA A 264 23.87 7.71 -2.08
C ALA A 264 23.19 6.44 -2.59
N VAL A 265 21.85 6.36 -2.54
CA VAL A 265 21.09 5.25 -3.15
C VAL A 265 21.28 5.21 -4.67
N LEU A 266 21.30 6.35 -5.35
CA LEU A 266 21.55 6.41 -6.80
C LEU A 266 22.99 6.00 -7.15
N HIS A 267 23.98 6.53 -6.46
CA HIS A 267 25.40 6.16 -6.64
C HIS A 267 25.66 4.69 -6.34
N LEU A 268 25.03 4.13 -5.29
CA LEU A 268 25.08 2.69 -5.04
C LEU A 268 24.64 1.91 -6.26
N GLY A 269 23.54 2.28 -6.91
CA GLY A 269 23.03 1.60 -8.09
C GLY A 269 23.96 1.62 -9.30
N ASP A 270 24.77 2.68 -9.42
CA ASP A 270 25.74 2.86 -10.49
C ASP A 270 27.01 2.01 -10.28
N ALA A 271 27.26 1.54 -9.06
CA ALA A 271 28.34 0.59 -8.76
C ALA A 271 28.10 -0.74 -9.48
N GLY A 272 28.88 -0.98 -10.54
CA GLY A 272 28.79 -2.15 -11.40
C GLY A 272 29.79 -3.24 -11.04
N PHE A 273 29.40 -4.50 -11.21
CA PHE A 273 30.25 -5.67 -10.97
C PHE A 273 30.50 -6.44 -12.27
N TYR A 274 31.61 -7.16 -12.32
CA TYR A 274 31.91 -8.14 -13.36
C TYR A 274 32.56 -9.40 -12.76
N LYS A 275 32.65 -10.46 -13.57
CA LYS A 275 33.25 -11.72 -13.15
C LYS A 275 34.77 -11.66 -13.30
N GLY A 276 35.49 -11.84 -12.20
CA GLY A 276 36.95 -11.90 -12.19
C GLY A 276 37.47 -13.14 -12.92
N LEU A 277 38.48 -12.95 -13.78
CA LEU A 277 39.10 -14.03 -14.57
C LEU A 277 40.24 -14.74 -13.82
N ALA A 278 40.65 -14.23 -12.65
CA ALA A 278 41.89 -14.62 -11.98
C ALA A 278 41.78 -15.83 -11.03
N SER A 279 40.60 -16.42 -10.83
CA SER A 279 40.43 -17.57 -9.94
C SER A 279 39.51 -18.64 -10.55
N ALA A 280 39.67 -19.90 -10.15
CA ALA A 280 38.79 -21.01 -10.56
C ALA A 280 37.34 -20.85 -10.03
N HIS A 281 37.10 -19.86 -9.18
CA HIS A 281 35.81 -19.57 -8.55
C HIS A 281 35.19 -18.29 -9.13
N ASP A 282 33.86 -18.23 -9.14
CA ASP A 282 33.08 -17.09 -9.59
C ASP A 282 33.18 -15.95 -8.56
N VAL A 283 34.13 -15.03 -8.74
CA VAL A 283 34.38 -13.90 -7.81
C VAL A 283 33.97 -12.59 -8.49
N ALA A 284 33.20 -11.77 -7.78
CA ALA A 284 32.85 -10.43 -8.20
C ALA A 284 34.06 -9.50 -8.11
N VAL A 285 34.23 -8.69 -9.14
CA VAL A 285 35.15 -7.55 -9.14
C VAL A 285 34.34 -6.30 -9.44
N LEU A 286 34.60 -5.24 -8.69
CA LEU A 286 33.98 -3.94 -8.91
C LEU A 286 34.57 -3.31 -10.19
N ARG A 287 33.72 -2.77 -11.07
CA ARG A 287 34.15 -2.16 -12.34
C ARG A 287 35.01 -0.91 -12.11
N ASP A 288 34.59 -0.10 -11.16
CA ASP A 288 35.23 1.15 -10.76
C ASP A 288 34.88 1.42 -9.29
N GLU A 289 35.86 1.88 -8.51
CA GLU A 289 35.69 2.22 -7.10
C GLU A 289 35.01 3.58 -6.91
N HIS A 290 35.02 4.46 -7.93
CA HIS A 290 34.53 5.84 -7.84
C HIS A 290 33.11 5.96 -7.28
N GLU A 291 32.13 5.21 -7.79
CA GLU A 291 30.74 5.27 -7.29
C GLU A 291 30.62 4.79 -5.83
N ALA A 292 31.44 3.82 -5.44
CA ALA A 292 31.49 3.33 -4.06
C ALA A 292 32.16 4.36 -3.13
N GLU A 293 33.19 5.07 -3.61
CA GLU A 293 33.84 6.16 -2.87
C GLU A 293 32.88 7.35 -2.66
N ILE A 294 32.14 7.76 -3.70
CA ILE A 294 31.11 8.80 -3.58
C ILE A 294 30.05 8.38 -2.57
N THR A 295 29.53 7.15 -2.71
CA THR A 295 28.55 6.59 -1.78
C THR A 295 29.07 6.63 -0.34
N ALA A 296 30.30 6.18 -0.11
CA ALA A 296 30.90 6.15 1.21
C ALA A 296 31.04 7.56 1.79
N HIS A 297 31.48 8.53 0.99
CA HIS A 297 31.56 9.93 1.40
C HIS A 297 30.18 10.49 1.79
N LEU A 298 29.14 10.30 0.97
CA LEU A 298 27.79 10.78 1.25
C LEU A 298 27.18 10.13 2.50
N LEU A 299 27.46 8.85 2.74
CA LEU A 299 26.99 8.12 3.91
C LEU A 299 27.88 8.30 5.14
N GLY A 300 28.99 9.03 5.05
CA GLY A 300 29.91 9.18 6.17
C GLY A 300 30.58 7.86 6.59
N LEU A 301 30.88 7.00 5.62
CA LEU A 301 31.51 5.69 5.80
C LEU A 301 32.94 5.70 5.25
N ASP A 302 33.73 4.74 5.71
CA ASP A 302 35.01 4.44 5.09
C ASP A 302 34.81 3.66 3.78
N ALA A 303 35.39 4.16 2.68
CA ALA A 303 35.21 3.60 1.34
C ALA A 303 35.69 2.16 1.23
N GLN A 304 36.83 1.84 1.85
CA GLN A 304 37.41 0.50 1.81
C GLN A 304 36.53 -0.52 2.56
N HIS A 305 35.92 -0.12 3.68
CA HIS A 305 34.94 -0.95 4.36
C HIS A 305 33.67 -1.20 3.53
N LEU A 306 33.15 -0.18 2.83
CA LEU A 306 31.99 -0.36 1.94
C LEU A 306 32.32 -1.29 0.77
N ILE A 307 33.43 -1.07 0.08
CA ILE A 307 33.88 -1.92 -1.03
C ILE A 307 34.07 -3.36 -0.56
N LYS A 308 34.73 -3.55 0.59
CA LYS A 308 34.90 -4.89 1.18
C LYS A 308 33.56 -5.55 1.49
N ALA A 309 32.59 -4.83 2.03
CA ALA A 309 31.27 -5.37 2.35
C ALA A 309 30.45 -5.74 1.10
N LEU A 310 30.62 -4.98 0.00
CA LEU A 310 29.99 -5.28 -1.29
C LEU A 310 30.59 -6.52 -1.96
N MET A 311 31.92 -6.71 -1.85
CA MET A 311 32.63 -7.80 -2.53
C MET A 311 32.83 -9.06 -1.68
N HIS A 312 32.77 -8.95 -0.35
CA HIS A 312 32.97 -10.06 0.57
C HIS A 312 31.76 -10.24 1.48
N LYS A 313 31.45 -11.49 1.79
CA LYS A 313 30.50 -11.86 2.83
C LYS A 313 31.27 -12.14 4.11
N GLN A 314 30.89 -11.48 5.18
CA GLN A 314 31.40 -11.79 6.52
C GLN A 314 30.46 -12.80 7.20
N THR A 315 31.02 -13.89 7.69
CA THR A 315 30.33 -14.93 8.46
C THR A 315 31.06 -15.19 9.75
N GLU A 316 30.33 -15.36 10.84
CA GLU A 316 30.89 -15.80 12.11
C GLU A 316 30.84 -17.32 12.20
N ALA A 317 31.99 -17.95 12.46
CA ALA A 317 32.08 -19.37 12.72
C ALA A 317 32.93 -19.58 13.99
N ARG A 318 32.33 -20.16 15.04
CA ARG A 318 33.01 -20.46 16.30
C ARG A 318 33.68 -19.23 16.96
N GLY A 319 33.10 -18.04 16.80
CA GLY A 319 33.63 -16.78 17.34
C GLY A 319 34.67 -16.08 16.46
N GLU A 320 35.07 -16.67 15.33
CA GLU A 320 35.98 -16.04 14.36
C GLU A 320 35.20 -15.43 13.19
N GLN A 321 35.65 -14.25 12.73
CA GLN A 321 35.10 -13.60 11.54
C GLN A 321 35.80 -14.13 10.28
N ILE A 322 35.05 -14.87 9.47
CA ILE A 322 35.51 -15.39 8.18
C ILE A 322 34.98 -14.48 7.06
N PHE A 323 35.88 -14.01 6.21
CA PHE A 323 35.56 -13.26 5.00
C PHE A 323 35.67 -14.18 3.80
N SER A 324 34.59 -14.27 3.03
CA SER A 324 34.53 -15.06 1.80
C SER A 324 34.17 -14.16 0.62
N PRO A 325 34.80 -14.30 -0.56
CA PRO A 325 34.45 -13.50 -1.72
C PRO A 325 33.02 -13.82 -2.18
N ARG A 326 32.31 -12.79 -2.67
CA ARG A 326 30.98 -12.91 -3.29
C ARG A 326 31.15 -13.16 -4.79
N ASN A 327 30.23 -13.89 -5.39
CA ASN A 327 30.08 -13.90 -6.84
C ASN A 327 29.34 -12.64 -7.32
N THR A 328 29.28 -12.41 -8.64
CA THR A 328 28.68 -11.19 -9.22
C THR A 328 27.23 -10.97 -8.79
N GLU A 329 26.42 -12.02 -8.76
CA GLU A 329 25.01 -11.95 -8.35
C GLU A 329 24.87 -11.58 -6.86
N GLN A 330 25.66 -12.22 -5.99
CA GLN A 330 25.68 -11.96 -4.55
C GLN A 330 26.18 -10.55 -4.19
N ALA A 331 27.04 -9.96 -5.03
CA ALA A 331 27.50 -8.58 -4.88
C ALA A 331 26.41 -7.59 -5.30
N ILE A 332 25.72 -7.85 -6.40
CA ILE A 332 24.53 -7.09 -6.83
C ILE A 332 23.45 -7.14 -5.74
N ASP A 333 23.15 -8.32 -5.20
CA ASP A 333 22.18 -8.47 -4.11
C ASP A 333 22.59 -7.70 -2.85
N ALA A 334 23.87 -7.66 -2.52
CA ALA A 334 24.39 -6.90 -1.38
C ALA A 334 24.17 -5.39 -1.57
N ARG A 335 24.56 -4.87 -2.74
CA ARG A 335 24.34 -3.47 -3.14
C ARG A 335 22.85 -3.11 -3.10
N ASP A 336 22.02 -3.93 -3.73
CA ASP A 336 20.58 -3.72 -3.82
C ASP A 336 19.92 -3.79 -2.43
N ALA A 337 20.39 -4.66 -1.53
CA ALA A 337 19.91 -4.72 -0.15
C ALA A 337 20.23 -3.45 0.64
N ILE A 338 21.44 -2.89 0.50
CA ILE A 338 21.81 -1.61 1.14
C ILE A 338 20.91 -0.49 0.59
N ALA A 339 20.74 -0.40 -0.73
CA ALA A 339 19.90 0.62 -1.36
C ALA A 339 18.44 0.56 -0.87
N LYS A 340 17.86 -0.65 -0.80
CA LYS A 340 16.51 -0.88 -0.26
C LYS A 340 16.38 -0.46 1.20
N GLU A 341 17.38 -0.78 2.02
CA GLU A 341 17.39 -0.47 3.44
C GLU A 341 17.48 1.05 3.67
N LEU A 342 18.39 1.74 2.99
CA LEU A 342 18.56 3.20 3.11
C LEU A 342 17.27 3.94 2.76
N TYR A 343 16.66 3.61 1.61
CA TYR A 343 15.40 4.24 1.20
C TYR A 343 14.25 3.93 2.17
N SER A 344 14.15 2.67 2.63
CA SER A 344 13.10 2.28 3.58
C SER A 344 13.23 3.07 4.89
N ARG A 345 14.46 3.31 5.36
CA ARG A 345 14.71 4.11 6.57
C ARG A 345 14.34 5.57 6.38
N VAL A 346 14.67 6.18 5.24
CA VAL A 346 14.22 7.54 4.89
C VAL A 346 12.69 7.62 4.94
N PHE A 347 12.00 6.65 4.32
CA PHE A 347 10.54 6.65 4.28
C PHE A 347 9.92 6.46 5.67
N THR A 348 10.38 5.48 6.45
CA THR A 348 9.92 5.27 7.83
C THR A 348 10.24 6.47 8.73
N TRP A 349 11.40 7.11 8.57
CA TRP A 349 11.75 8.34 9.29
C TRP A 349 10.78 9.47 8.96
N LEU A 350 10.44 9.68 7.69
CA LEU A 350 9.46 10.69 7.27
C LEU A 350 8.09 10.43 7.89
N VAL A 351 7.62 9.19 7.89
CA VAL A 351 6.35 8.81 8.54
C VAL A 351 6.40 9.08 10.05
N ASN A 352 7.51 8.75 10.70
CA ASN A 352 7.70 9.03 12.13
C ASN A 352 7.77 10.53 12.44
N ARG A 353 8.45 11.31 11.60
CA ARG A 353 8.54 12.77 11.71
C ARG A 353 7.16 13.40 11.60
N VAL A 354 6.41 13.04 10.56
CA VAL A 354 5.01 13.47 10.37
C VAL A 354 4.18 13.14 11.62
N ASN A 355 4.25 11.88 12.09
CA ASN A 355 3.53 11.45 13.29
C ASN A 355 3.94 12.23 14.54
N GLY A 356 5.23 12.54 14.72
CA GLY A 356 5.73 13.34 15.84
C GLY A 356 5.16 14.75 15.86
N MET A 357 4.90 15.33 14.69
CA MET A 357 4.32 16.67 14.55
C MET A 357 2.81 16.69 14.79
N VAL A 358 2.09 15.70 14.27
CA VAL A 358 0.61 15.73 14.26
C VAL A 358 -0.04 14.93 15.39
N PHE A 359 0.70 14.13 16.17
CA PHE A 359 0.14 13.28 17.22
C PHE A 359 0.31 13.85 18.64
N HIS A 360 -0.80 14.25 19.29
CA HIS A 360 -0.77 14.88 20.63
C HIS A 360 -1.30 13.99 21.78
N GLY A 361 -1.16 12.65 21.68
CA GLY A 361 -1.14 11.75 22.83
C GLY A 361 -2.45 11.48 23.59
N LYS A 362 -3.57 12.14 23.27
CA LYS A 362 -4.89 11.81 23.85
C LYS A 362 -5.71 10.98 22.85
N GLN A 363 -5.79 9.67 23.08
CA GLN A 363 -6.67 8.77 22.32
C GLN A 363 -8.13 9.16 22.60
N ARG A 364 -8.73 9.87 21.66
CA ARG A 364 -10.15 10.21 21.61
C ARG A 364 -10.80 9.53 20.40
N SER A 365 -12.08 9.81 20.13
CA SER A 365 -12.76 9.30 18.93
C SER A 365 -11.99 9.70 17.66
N SER A 366 -11.94 8.79 16.69
CA SER A 366 -11.14 8.98 15.49
C SER A 366 -11.90 8.55 14.24
N ILE A 367 -11.58 9.17 13.11
CA ILE A 367 -11.95 8.71 11.78
C ILE A 367 -10.69 8.23 11.11
N ALA A 368 -10.62 6.93 10.85
CA ALA A 368 -9.55 6.32 10.08
C ALA A 368 -9.90 6.29 8.59
N ILE A 369 -8.94 6.54 7.72
CA ILE A 369 -9.07 6.42 6.27
C ILE A 369 -8.04 5.41 5.80
N LEU A 370 -8.51 4.30 5.24
CA LEU A 370 -7.68 3.23 4.72
C LEU A 370 -7.61 3.32 3.19
N ASP A 371 -6.40 3.60 2.68
CA ASP A 371 -6.05 3.60 1.27
C ASP A 371 -5.00 2.54 1.02
N ILE A 372 -5.42 1.37 0.55
CA ILE A 372 -4.51 0.26 0.25
C ILE A 372 -4.50 -0.04 -1.24
N PHE A 373 -3.49 -0.80 -1.66
CA PHE A 373 -3.44 -1.39 -2.98
C PHE A 373 -4.69 -2.20 -3.30
N GLY A 374 -5.15 -2.09 -4.55
CA GLY A 374 -6.18 -2.99 -5.05
C GLY A 374 -5.60 -4.38 -5.32
N PHE A 375 -6.49 -5.34 -5.54
CA PHE A 375 -6.14 -6.66 -6.04
C PHE A 375 -5.30 -6.57 -7.34
N GLU A 376 -4.22 -7.34 -7.44
CA GLU A 376 -3.31 -7.34 -8.58
C GLU A 376 -3.25 -8.73 -9.23
N ASP A 377 -3.53 -8.81 -10.53
CA ASP A 377 -3.21 -9.98 -11.36
C ASP A 377 -2.49 -9.51 -12.63
N PHE A 378 -1.23 -9.91 -12.76
CA PHE A 378 -0.33 -9.58 -13.85
C PHE A 378 0.05 -10.84 -14.65
N ARG A 379 0.72 -10.64 -15.79
CA ARG A 379 1.28 -11.75 -16.57
C ARG A 379 2.27 -12.60 -15.77
N ILE A 380 2.96 -11.99 -14.82
CA ILE A 380 3.90 -12.63 -13.90
C ILE A 380 3.64 -12.07 -12.50
N ASN A 381 3.04 -12.88 -11.63
CA ASN A 381 2.83 -12.53 -10.23
C ASN A 381 3.92 -13.17 -9.37
N SER A 382 4.42 -12.41 -8.41
CA SER A 382 5.52 -12.77 -7.51
C SER A 382 5.05 -12.70 -6.04
N PHE A 383 5.98 -12.84 -5.10
CA PHE A 383 5.78 -12.71 -3.66
C PHE A 383 5.04 -11.42 -3.28
N GLU A 384 5.36 -10.31 -3.92
CA GLU A 384 4.73 -9.01 -3.68
C GLU A 384 3.22 -9.04 -3.98
N GLN A 385 2.82 -9.58 -5.13
CA GLN A 385 1.41 -9.76 -5.50
C GLN A 385 0.71 -10.75 -4.56
N LEU A 386 1.41 -11.79 -4.08
CA LEU A 386 0.83 -12.71 -3.10
C LEU A 386 0.47 -11.99 -1.79
N CYS A 387 1.36 -11.13 -1.29
CA CYS A 387 1.09 -10.31 -0.11
C CYS A 387 -0.04 -9.30 -0.35
N ILE A 388 -0.05 -8.61 -1.50
CA ILE A 388 -1.11 -7.65 -1.87
C ILE A 388 -2.47 -8.34 -1.96
N ASN A 389 -2.55 -9.51 -2.62
CA ASN A 389 -3.80 -10.23 -2.78
C ASN A 389 -4.27 -10.86 -1.47
N TYR A 390 -3.36 -11.31 -0.59
CA TYR A 390 -3.71 -11.72 0.77
C TYR A 390 -4.29 -10.55 1.61
N ALA A 391 -3.73 -9.35 1.47
CA ALA A 391 -4.29 -8.14 2.08
C ALA A 391 -5.75 -7.91 1.61
N ASN A 392 -5.95 -7.95 0.30
CA ASN A 392 -7.27 -7.76 -0.31
C ASN A 392 -8.26 -8.86 0.11
N GLU A 393 -7.82 -10.12 0.19
CA GLU A 393 -8.62 -11.24 0.68
C GLU A 393 -9.10 -10.98 2.13
N SER A 394 -8.20 -10.48 2.97
CA SER A 394 -8.47 -10.17 4.39
C SER A 394 -9.44 -8.98 4.55
N LEU A 395 -9.26 -7.93 3.74
CA LEU A 395 -10.19 -6.80 3.71
C LEU A 395 -11.56 -7.19 3.15
N GLN A 396 -11.60 -8.08 2.15
CA GLN A 396 -12.86 -8.57 1.60
C GLN A 396 -13.62 -9.43 2.61
N PHE A 397 -12.91 -10.26 3.38
CA PHE A 397 -13.50 -11.01 4.49
C PHE A 397 -14.11 -10.07 5.54
N PHE A 398 -13.36 -9.04 5.94
CA PHE A 398 -13.87 -7.99 6.85
C PHE A 398 -15.11 -7.30 6.28
N PHE A 399 -15.08 -6.92 5.01
CA PHE A 399 -16.20 -6.27 4.33
C PHE A 399 -17.45 -7.16 4.31
N ASN A 400 -17.29 -8.43 3.94
CA ASN A 400 -18.38 -9.41 3.93
C ASN A 400 -19.04 -9.46 5.31
N GLN A 401 -18.26 -9.73 6.37
CA GLN A 401 -18.77 -9.79 7.74
C GLN A 401 -19.60 -8.55 8.14
N PHE A 402 -19.13 -7.36 7.77
CA PHE A 402 -19.83 -6.13 8.11
C PHE A 402 -21.10 -5.89 7.30
N ILE A 403 -21.06 -6.10 5.97
CA ILE A 403 -22.25 -5.91 5.13
C ILE A 403 -23.38 -6.83 5.57
N PHE A 404 -23.08 -8.07 5.99
CA PHE A 404 -24.09 -8.93 6.59
C PHE A 404 -24.65 -8.32 7.86
N LYS A 405 -23.80 -8.00 8.83
CA LYS A 405 -24.24 -7.44 10.11
C LYS A 405 -25.12 -6.19 9.91
N MET A 406 -24.71 -5.27 9.05
CA MET A 406 -25.50 -4.08 8.71
C MET A 406 -26.90 -4.40 8.20
N GLU A 407 -27.00 -5.39 7.31
CA GLU A 407 -28.28 -5.76 6.69
C GLU A 407 -29.22 -6.38 7.74
N GLN A 408 -28.67 -7.18 8.65
CA GLN A 408 -29.41 -7.79 9.77
C GLN A 408 -29.88 -6.75 10.78
N ASP A 409 -29.02 -5.80 11.14
CA ASP A 409 -29.34 -4.71 12.06
C ASP A 409 -30.50 -3.88 11.51
N GLU A 410 -30.52 -3.59 10.21
CA GLU A 410 -31.62 -2.83 9.60
C GLU A 410 -32.94 -3.61 9.59
N TYR A 411 -32.93 -4.90 9.26
CA TYR A 411 -34.14 -5.71 9.35
C TYR A 411 -34.69 -5.77 10.77
N THR A 412 -33.80 -5.80 11.76
CA THR A 412 -34.18 -5.76 13.17
C THR A 412 -34.82 -4.43 13.55
N ILE A 413 -34.23 -3.31 13.11
CA ILE A 413 -34.77 -1.95 13.34
C ILE A 413 -36.15 -1.77 12.71
N GLU A 414 -36.34 -2.28 11.50
CA GLU A 414 -37.61 -2.19 10.76
C GLU A 414 -38.63 -3.27 11.19
N GLY A 415 -38.27 -4.15 12.14
CA GLY A 415 -39.14 -5.23 12.61
C GLY A 415 -39.46 -6.29 11.54
N ILE A 416 -38.59 -6.46 10.55
CA ILE A 416 -38.79 -7.35 9.42
C ILE A 416 -38.27 -8.76 9.77
N PRO A 417 -39.11 -9.81 9.72
CA PRO A 417 -38.66 -11.18 9.89
C PRO A 417 -37.76 -11.58 8.71
N TRP A 418 -36.54 -12.04 9.00
CA TRP A 418 -35.57 -12.42 7.98
C TRP A 418 -34.86 -13.74 8.34
N HIS A 419 -34.33 -14.43 7.33
CA HIS A 419 -33.61 -15.69 7.48
C HIS A 419 -32.14 -15.52 7.05
N GLU A 420 -31.26 -16.32 7.65
CA GLU A 420 -29.82 -16.27 7.35
C GLU A 420 -29.53 -16.48 5.86
N VAL A 421 -28.96 -15.45 5.21
CA VAL A 421 -28.56 -15.48 3.81
C VAL A 421 -27.20 -16.18 3.68
N LYS A 422 -27.16 -17.31 2.97
CA LYS A 422 -25.89 -17.98 2.62
C LYS A 422 -25.08 -17.13 1.64
N TYR A 423 -23.78 -17.00 1.90
CA TYR A 423 -22.86 -16.25 1.06
C TYR A 423 -21.55 -17.01 0.79
N THR A 424 -20.79 -16.50 -0.17
CA THR A 424 -19.46 -17.01 -0.49
C THR A 424 -18.45 -16.55 0.55
N ASP A 425 -18.21 -17.38 1.56
CA ASP A 425 -17.17 -17.15 2.56
C ASP A 425 -15.78 -17.46 1.97
N ASN A 426 -14.86 -16.51 2.09
CA ASN A 426 -13.49 -16.64 1.65
C ASN A 426 -12.51 -17.06 2.77
N GLN A 427 -13.01 -17.49 3.93
CA GLN A 427 -12.21 -18.04 5.04
C GLN A 427 -11.30 -19.19 4.60
N ALA A 428 -11.73 -20.05 3.66
CA ALA A 428 -10.89 -21.14 3.16
C ALA A 428 -9.62 -20.64 2.44
N CYS A 429 -9.70 -19.49 1.76
CA CYS A 429 -8.55 -18.86 1.13
C CYS A 429 -7.63 -18.20 2.19
N LEU A 430 -8.20 -17.53 3.20
CA LEU A 430 -7.43 -17.00 4.32
C LEU A 430 -6.70 -18.10 5.10
N ASP A 431 -7.37 -19.23 5.33
CA ASP A 431 -6.81 -20.39 6.00
C ASP A 431 -5.64 -20.97 5.19
N LEU A 432 -5.80 -21.11 3.87
CA LEU A 432 -4.72 -21.53 2.97
C LEU A 432 -3.50 -20.60 3.08
N MET A 433 -3.73 -19.28 3.17
CA MET A 433 -2.65 -18.31 3.20
C MET A 433 -1.90 -18.31 4.54
N ALA A 434 -2.61 -18.24 5.66
CA ALA A 434 -1.99 -17.85 6.93
C ALA A 434 -2.35 -18.75 8.13
N LYS A 435 -3.09 -19.85 7.96
CA LYS A 435 -3.41 -20.72 9.11
C LYS A 435 -2.20 -21.53 9.56
N PRO A 436 -1.80 -21.45 10.85
CA PRO A 436 -0.76 -22.32 11.37
C PRO A 436 -1.20 -23.80 11.38
N PRO A 437 -0.27 -24.77 11.24
CA PRO A 437 1.16 -24.59 10.97
C PRO A 437 1.50 -24.58 9.47
N HIS A 438 0.55 -24.87 8.58
CA HIS A 438 0.84 -25.20 7.19
C HIS A 438 0.39 -24.16 6.16
N GLY A 439 -0.12 -22.99 6.58
CA GLY A 439 -0.46 -21.92 5.64
C GLY A 439 0.75 -21.50 4.80
N ILE A 440 0.52 -21.03 3.58
CA ILE A 440 1.57 -20.67 2.61
C ILE A 440 2.63 -19.75 3.24
N LEU A 441 2.22 -18.74 4.02
CA LEU A 441 3.16 -17.81 4.67
C LEU A 441 4.00 -18.47 5.78
N HIS A 442 3.45 -19.47 6.47
CA HIS A 442 4.17 -20.26 7.47
C HIS A 442 5.19 -21.19 6.82
N LEU A 443 4.79 -21.92 5.77
CA LEU A 443 5.69 -22.76 4.99
C LEU A 443 6.84 -21.93 4.39
N LEU A 444 6.54 -20.73 3.89
CA LEU A 444 7.54 -19.82 3.34
C LEU A 444 8.50 -19.34 4.43
N SER A 445 7.99 -19.01 5.62
CA SER A 445 8.82 -18.61 6.76
C SER A 445 9.73 -19.73 7.25
N ASP A 446 9.25 -20.96 7.30
CA ASP A 446 10.04 -22.11 7.72
C ASP A 446 11.15 -22.41 6.71
N GLU A 447 10.83 -22.42 5.41
CA GLU A 447 11.83 -22.63 4.35
C GLU A 447 12.84 -21.46 4.27
N SER A 448 12.41 -20.22 4.45
CA SER A 448 13.33 -19.06 4.48
C SER A 448 14.37 -19.19 5.60
N ASN A 449 14.02 -19.83 6.71
CA ASN A 449 14.91 -20.06 7.85
C ASN A 449 15.77 -21.33 7.72
N PHE A 450 15.48 -22.21 6.74
CA PHE A 450 16.24 -23.44 6.53
C PHE A 450 17.43 -23.19 5.59
N PRO A 451 18.70 -23.42 6.01
CA PRO A 451 19.88 -23.00 5.24
C PRO A 451 20.03 -23.60 3.84
N LYS A 452 19.45 -24.78 3.58
CA LYS A 452 19.54 -25.49 2.29
C LYS A 452 18.23 -25.47 1.49
N ALA A 453 17.22 -24.72 1.95
CA ALA A 453 15.96 -24.62 1.24
C ALA A 453 16.11 -23.81 -0.05
N THR A 454 15.29 -24.17 -1.03
CA THR A 454 15.19 -23.54 -2.35
C THR A 454 13.74 -23.18 -2.64
N ASP A 455 13.49 -22.30 -3.60
CA ASP A 455 12.11 -21.98 -4.00
C ASP A 455 11.33 -23.24 -4.44
N LEU A 456 12.02 -24.23 -5.01
CA LEU A 456 11.44 -25.51 -5.40
C LEU A 456 11.06 -26.38 -4.20
N SER A 457 11.90 -26.46 -3.16
CA SER A 457 11.56 -27.22 -1.95
C SER A 457 10.37 -26.59 -1.21
N PHE A 458 10.27 -25.26 -1.20
CA PHE A 458 9.09 -24.55 -0.75
C PHE A 458 7.84 -24.91 -1.56
N LEU A 459 7.93 -24.86 -2.89
CA LEU A 459 6.82 -25.21 -3.77
C LEU A 459 6.34 -26.66 -3.58
N GLU A 460 7.26 -27.60 -3.44
CA GLU A 460 6.96 -29.01 -3.17
C GLU A 460 6.16 -29.18 -1.88
N LYS A 461 6.54 -28.49 -0.81
CA LYS A 461 5.78 -28.47 0.45
C LYS A 461 4.38 -27.91 0.25
N CYS A 462 4.23 -26.78 -0.46
CA CYS A 462 2.91 -26.23 -0.77
C CYS A 462 2.04 -27.24 -1.53
N HIS A 463 2.59 -27.90 -2.54
CA HIS A 463 1.88 -28.95 -3.29
C HIS A 463 1.49 -30.15 -2.41
N GLN A 464 2.33 -30.54 -1.47
CA GLN A 464 2.06 -31.66 -0.56
C GLN A 464 0.94 -31.34 0.43
N TYR A 465 1.02 -30.20 1.11
CA TYR A 465 0.09 -29.82 2.18
C TYR A 465 -1.26 -29.30 1.66
N HIS A 466 -1.29 -28.70 0.47
CA HIS A 466 -2.50 -28.00 -0.02
C HIS A 466 -3.23 -28.70 -1.18
N LYS A 467 -2.80 -29.89 -1.60
CA LYS A 467 -3.45 -30.63 -2.72
C LYS A 467 -4.96 -30.84 -2.58
N ALA A 468 -5.48 -30.89 -1.35
CA ALA A 468 -6.90 -31.11 -1.06
C ALA A 468 -7.70 -29.80 -0.89
N SER A 469 -7.02 -28.65 -0.83
CA SER A 469 -7.68 -27.36 -0.68
C SER A 469 -8.32 -26.94 -2.00
N LYS A 470 -9.60 -26.58 -1.97
CA LYS A 470 -10.29 -26.01 -3.13
C LYS A 470 -9.76 -24.64 -3.54
N ALA A 471 -9.10 -23.94 -2.61
CA ALA A 471 -8.51 -22.63 -2.86
C ALA A 471 -7.09 -22.72 -3.45
N TYR A 472 -6.50 -23.91 -3.51
CA TYR A 472 -5.14 -24.13 -4.03
C TYR A 472 -5.20 -24.90 -5.34
N VAL A 473 -4.50 -24.38 -6.35
CA VAL A 473 -4.45 -24.98 -7.68
C VAL A 473 -3.01 -25.36 -8.00
N LYS A 474 -2.75 -26.66 -8.08
CA LYS A 474 -1.49 -27.22 -8.56
C LYS A 474 -1.51 -27.28 -10.10
N PRO A 475 -0.51 -26.71 -10.80
CA PRO A 475 -0.40 -26.85 -12.25
C PRO A 475 -0.31 -28.32 -12.68
N LYS A 476 -0.87 -28.65 -13.85
CA LYS A 476 -0.79 -30.01 -14.41
C LYS A 476 0.62 -30.36 -14.87
N MET A 477 1.36 -29.37 -15.36
CA MET A 477 2.76 -29.51 -15.77
C MET A 477 3.69 -29.23 -14.58
N HIS A 478 4.87 -29.84 -14.58
CA HIS A 478 5.92 -29.51 -13.61
C HIS A 478 6.56 -28.17 -13.96
N VAL A 479 5.92 -27.10 -13.52
CA VAL A 479 6.38 -25.72 -13.65
C VAL A 479 6.56 -25.09 -12.27
N PRO A 480 7.52 -24.18 -12.07
CA PRO A 480 7.82 -23.57 -10.77
C PRO A 480 6.79 -22.48 -10.41
N GLU A 481 5.53 -22.86 -10.32
CA GLU A 481 4.41 -21.98 -10.00
C GLU A 481 3.30 -22.72 -9.25
N PHE A 482 2.48 -21.95 -8.53
CA PHE A 482 1.22 -22.42 -7.96
C PHE A 482 0.15 -21.36 -8.18
N ALA A 483 -1.12 -21.75 -8.09
CA ALA A 483 -2.22 -20.80 -8.19
C ALA A 483 -3.13 -20.84 -6.95
N VAL A 484 -3.71 -19.68 -6.64
CA VAL A 484 -4.64 -19.50 -5.53
C VAL A 484 -5.96 -18.96 -6.08
N SER A 485 -7.07 -19.60 -5.70
CA SER A 485 -8.42 -19.15 -6.05
C SER A 485 -8.90 -18.13 -5.03
N HIS A 486 -8.58 -16.86 -5.29
CA HIS A 486 -9.03 -15.71 -4.52
C HIS A 486 -10.51 -15.38 -4.77
N PHE A 487 -11.11 -14.53 -3.93
CA PHE A 487 -12.48 -14.04 -4.16
C PHE A 487 -12.66 -13.36 -5.53
N ALA A 488 -11.61 -12.73 -6.04
CA ALA A 488 -11.59 -12.00 -7.30
C ALA A 488 -11.33 -12.92 -8.51
N GLY A 489 -10.80 -14.13 -8.31
CA GLY A 489 -10.40 -15.03 -9.39
C GLY A 489 -9.17 -15.86 -9.04
N THR A 490 -8.77 -16.76 -9.95
CA THR A 490 -7.58 -17.59 -9.75
C THR A 490 -6.33 -16.89 -10.27
N VAL A 491 -5.35 -16.67 -9.40
CA VAL A 491 -4.09 -15.99 -9.71
C VAL A 491 -2.93 -16.99 -9.65
N THR A 492 -2.05 -16.96 -10.64
CA THR A 492 -0.86 -17.84 -10.72
C THR A 492 0.39 -17.08 -10.29
N TYR A 493 1.16 -17.66 -9.37
CA TYR A 493 2.37 -17.10 -8.76
C TYR A 493 3.60 -17.93 -9.13
N LYS A 494 4.65 -17.28 -9.65
CA LYS A 494 5.94 -17.92 -9.93
C LYS A 494 6.83 -17.88 -8.69
N VAL A 495 7.34 -19.02 -8.25
CA VAL A 495 8.06 -19.11 -6.96
C VAL A 495 9.49 -18.57 -6.99
N HIS A 496 10.04 -18.28 -8.16
CA HIS A 496 11.42 -17.81 -8.29
C HIS A 496 11.68 -16.54 -7.46
N GLY A 497 12.68 -16.60 -6.58
CA GLY A 497 13.10 -15.54 -5.68
C GLY A 497 12.24 -15.39 -4.42
N PHE A 498 11.25 -16.28 -4.17
CA PHE A 498 10.37 -16.16 -3.00
C PHE A 498 11.14 -16.23 -1.68
N LEU A 499 12.06 -17.18 -1.54
CA LEU A 499 12.81 -17.35 -0.29
C LEU A 499 13.66 -16.12 0.01
N ASP A 500 14.34 -15.57 -0.99
CA ASP A 500 15.23 -14.43 -0.81
C ASP A 500 14.45 -13.13 -0.56
N LYS A 501 13.35 -12.92 -1.29
CA LYS A 501 12.39 -11.83 -1.03
C LYS A 501 11.72 -11.92 0.33
N ASN A 502 11.54 -13.12 0.87
CA ASN A 502 10.96 -13.28 2.21
C ASN A 502 12.02 -13.16 3.33
N ARG A 503 13.29 -13.43 3.02
CA ARG A 503 14.40 -13.18 3.94
C ARG A 503 14.63 -11.67 4.13
N ASP A 504 14.52 -10.86 3.05
CA ASP A 504 14.64 -9.37 2.89
C ASP A 504 15.03 -8.57 4.15
N GLY A 505 16.11 -9.01 4.77
CA GLY A 505 16.74 -8.39 5.91
C GLY A 505 18.16 -8.10 5.49
N LEU A 506 18.61 -6.89 5.77
CA LEU A 506 20.01 -6.53 5.59
C LEU A 506 20.85 -7.55 6.39
N LYS A 507 21.84 -8.16 5.73
CA LYS A 507 22.73 -9.11 6.41
C LYS A 507 23.46 -8.39 7.55
N GLN A 508 23.82 -9.11 8.61
CA GLN A 508 24.40 -8.50 9.81
C GLN A 508 25.68 -7.72 9.49
N ASP A 509 26.53 -8.23 8.60
CA ASP A 509 27.75 -7.57 8.14
C ASP A 509 27.48 -6.21 7.49
N LEU A 510 26.45 -6.14 6.64
CA LEU A 510 26.01 -4.89 6.02
C LEU A 510 25.33 -3.95 7.02
N THR A 511 24.65 -4.50 8.04
CA THR A 511 24.04 -3.71 9.12
C THR A 511 25.11 -3.07 10.00
N ASP A 512 26.14 -3.83 10.36
CA ASP A 512 27.28 -3.36 11.14
C ASP A 512 28.07 -2.29 10.39
N LEU A 513 28.15 -2.37 9.05
CA LEU A 513 28.71 -1.31 8.22
C LEU A 513 27.91 -0.01 8.35
N LEU A 514 26.59 -0.04 8.17
CA LEU A 514 25.75 1.17 8.25
C LEU A 514 25.81 1.80 9.65
N CYS A 515 25.99 1.00 10.71
CA CYS A 515 26.20 1.49 12.08
C CYS A 515 27.50 2.27 12.30
N LYS A 516 28.46 2.22 11.36
CA LYS A 516 29.74 2.94 11.44
C LYS A 516 29.68 4.32 10.78
N THR A 517 28.52 4.76 10.31
CA THR A 517 28.34 6.11 9.74
C THR A 517 28.72 7.18 10.76
N ASN A 518 29.44 8.21 10.31
CA ASN A 518 29.73 9.41 11.10
C ASN A 518 28.75 10.57 10.81
N SER A 519 27.78 10.38 9.91
CA SER A 519 26.79 11.40 9.58
C SER A 519 25.68 11.40 10.64
N GLU A 520 25.54 12.53 11.35
CA GLU A 520 24.51 12.70 12.39
C GLU A 520 23.10 12.48 11.84
N VAL A 521 22.81 13.01 10.65
CA VAL A 521 21.50 12.84 10.02
C VAL A 521 21.30 11.39 9.57
N MET A 522 22.35 10.70 9.11
CA MET A 522 22.26 9.25 8.85
C MET A 522 22.12 8.42 10.12
N MET A 523 22.63 8.88 11.27
CA MET A 523 22.39 8.24 12.56
C MET A 523 20.96 8.48 13.05
N GLU A 524 20.36 9.61 12.71
CA GLU A 524 18.98 9.98 13.06
C GLU A 524 17.95 9.29 12.16
N ILE A 525 18.05 9.47 10.83
CA ILE A 525 17.34 8.68 9.80
C ILE A 525 17.60 7.19 10.02
N GLY A 526 18.83 6.88 10.42
CA GLY A 526 19.29 5.54 10.69
C GLY A 526 18.64 4.96 11.92
N SER A 527 18.59 5.64 13.06
CA SER A 527 18.29 5.07 14.40
C SER A 527 18.51 3.55 14.41
N LEU A 528 19.75 3.17 14.07
CA LEU A 528 20.17 1.77 13.90
C LEU A 528 20.13 1.01 15.23
N LYS A 529 19.94 1.75 16.33
CA LYS A 529 19.31 1.25 17.54
C LYS A 529 17.87 0.87 17.20
N MET A 530 17.71 -0.36 16.70
CA MET A 530 16.46 -1.11 16.80
C MET A 530 15.72 -0.65 18.06
N PRO A 531 14.42 -0.29 18.01
CA PRO A 531 13.61 -0.45 19.20
C PRO A 531 13.84 -1.90 19.57
N ARG A 532 14.58 -2.15 20.66
CA ARG A 532 14.49 -3.43 21.34
C ARG A 532 13.06 -3.45 21.85
N GLU A 533 12.10 -3.78 20.97
CA GLU A 533 10.78 -4.18 21.40
C GLU A 533 11.03 -5.18 22.51
N ASN A 534 10.48 -4.85 23.66
CA ASN A 534 10.72 -5.53 24.92
C ASN A 534 10.70 -7.05 24.74
N ARG A 535 11.88 -7.67 24.62
CA ARG A 535 12.10 -9.13 24.75
C ARG A 535 11.63 -9.69 26.10
N LYS A 536 11.08 -8.85 26.99
CA LYS A 536 10.62 -9.21 28.32
C LYS A 536 9.16 -9.69 28.40
N ASN A 537 8.34 -9.56 27.35
CA ASN A 537 6.91 -9.94 27.43
C ASN A 537 6.44 -11.08 26.52
N SER A 538 7.33 -11.77 25.79
CA SER A 538 6.97 -13.04 25.14
C SER A 538 7.04 -14.17 26.18
N LEU A 539 5.91 -14.42 26.83
CA LEU A 539 5.67 -15.61 27.64
C LEU A 539 5.94 -16.88 26.80
N LYS A 540 6.92 -17.67 27.25
CA LYS A 540 7.14 -19.10 26.93
C LYS A 540 7.31 -19.46 25.44
N ALA A 541 8.47 -19.16 24.86
CA ALA A 541 8.99 -19.93 23.73
C ALA A 541 10.28 -20.68 24.16
N PRO A 542 10.48 -21.95 23.77
CA PRO A 542 11.63 -22.75 24.17
C PRO A 542 12.96 -22.21 23.61
N PRO A 543 14.12 -22.51 24.25
CA PRO A 543 15.39 -21.82 24.01
C PRO A 543 16.05 -22.03 22.64
N ASN A 544 15.43 -22.81 21.74
CA ASN A 544 16.02 -23.24 20.46
C ASN A 544 15.33 -22.68 19.20
N SER A 545 14.39 -21.73 19.31
CA SER A 545 13.75 -21.10 18.14
C SER A 545 14.04 -19.60 18.07
N ILE A 546 15.27 -19.23 17.71
CA ILE A 546 15.53 -17.88 17.19
C ILE A 546 15.03 -17.86 15.74
N GLN A 547 13.70 -17.87 15.56
CA GLN A 547 13.10 -17.73 14.23
C GLN A 547 13.37 -16.29 13.79
N LYS A 548 14.20 -16.10 12.76
CA LYS A 548 14.44 -14.76 12.22
C LYS A 548 13.12 -14.26 11.64
N SER A 549 12.73 -13.04 12.01
CA SER A 549 11.48 -12.43 11.57
C SER A 549 11.55 -12.17 10.06
N THR A 550 10.76 -12.91 9.28
CA THR A 550 10.66 -12.81 7.82
C THR A 550 9.73 -11.69 7.39
N VAL A 551 9.79 -11.26 6.12
CA VAL A 551 8.90 -10.22 5.58
C VAL A 551 7.44 -10.64 5.72
N CYS A 552 7.10 -11.87 5.31
CA CYS A 552 5.72 -12.32 5.35
C CYS A 552 5.19 -12.44 6.78
N ALA A 553 6.02 -12.81 7.76
CA ALA A 553 5.63 -12.84 9.17
C ALA A 553 5.31 -11.42 9.68
N LYS A 554 6.22 -10.46 9.46
CA LYS A 554 5.99 -9.04 9.82
C LYS A 554 4.75 -8.48 9.13
N PHE A 555 4.59 -8.79 7.85
CA PHE A 555 3.43 -8.35 7.08
C PHE A 555 2.13 -8.94 7.62
N ASN A 556 2.10 -10.25 7.89
CA ASN A 556 0.93 -10.90 8.45
C ASN A 556 0.55 -10.30 9.81
N ASP A 557 1.52 -10.05 10.68
CA ASP A 557 1.27 -9.40 11.98
C ASP A 557 0.70 -7.99 11.82
N SER A 558 1.27 -7.18 10.91
CA SER A 558 0.77 -5.84 10.61
C SER A 558 -0.65 -5.86 10.02
N LEU A 559 -0.95 -6.80 9.13
CA LEU A 559 -2.27 -6.96 8.54
C LEU A 559 -3.31 -7.39 9.58
N ILE A 560 -2.95 -8.31 10.48
CA ILE A 560 -3.81 -8.71 11.61
C ILE A 560 -4.09 -7.50 12.50
N ARG A 561 -3.07 -6.72 12.86
CA ARG A 561 -3.23 -5.49 13.65
C ARG A 561 -4.17 -4.49 12.99
N LEU A 562 -4.04 -4.29 11.67
CA LEU A 562 -4.94 -3.44 10.88
C LEU A 562 -6.38 -3.94 10.96
N VAL A 563 -6.63 -5.22 10.67
CA VAL A 563 -7.99 -5.80 10.71
C VAL A 563 -8.60 -5.70 12.11
N VAL A 564 -7.80 -5.94 13.17
CA VAL A 564 -8.25 -5.78 14.56
C VAL A 564 -8.61 -4.33 14.87
N ALA A 565 -7.81 -3.35 14.41
CA ALA A 565 -8.11 -1.94 14.57
C ALA A 565 -9.43 -1.56 13.87
N MET A 566 -9.61 -1.98 12.61
CA MET A 566 -10.85 -1.73 11.86
C MET A 566 -12.10 -2.36 12.51
N LYS A 567 -11.98 -3.56 13.10
CA LYS A 567 -13.10 -4.23 13.80
C LYS A 567 -13.61 -3.48 15.02
N ARG A 568 -12.84 -2.54 15.57
CA ARG A 568 -13.24 -1.66 16.68
C ARG A 568 -13.94 -0.39 16.20
N CYS A 569 -13.96 -0.15 14.89
CA CYS A 569 -14.56 1.02 14.28
C CYS A 569 -15.94 0.68 13.68
N ASN A 570 -16.75 1.71 13.46
CA ASN A 570 -17.89 1.66 12.54
C ASN A 570 -17.40 1.96 11.11
N PRO A 571 -17.46 0.99 10.18
CA PRO A 571 -16.91 1.15 8.83
C PRO A 571 -17.90 1.76 7.83
N PHE A 572 -17.35 2.60 6.96
CA PHE A 572 -17.92 3.08 5.70
C PHE A 572 -17.06 2.58 4.54
N PHE A 573 -17.67 2.39 3.38
CA PHE A 573 -16.96 1.82 2.22
C PHE A 573 -17.09 2.71 1.00
N VAL A 574 -15.96 2.93 0.34
CA VAL A 574 -15.86 3.55 -0.97
C VAL A 574 -15.20 2.54 -1.93
N ARG A 575 -15.92 2.19 -3.00
CA ARG A 575 -15.44 1.34 -4.08
C ARG A 575 -15.12 2.22 -5.29
N CYS A 576 -13.84 2.38 -5.58
CA CYS A 576 -13.34 3.13 -6.72
C CYS A 576 -13.23 2.21 -7.94
N ILE A 577 -13.66 2.69 -9.10
CA ILE A 577 -13.63 1.95 -10.37
C ILE A 577 -12.90 2.76 -11.44
N ARG A 578 -12.01 2.10 -12.15
CA ARG A 578 -11.33 2.63 -13.33
C ARG A 578 -12.19 2.40 -14.58
N PRO A 579 -12.61 3.43 -15.32
CA PRO A 579 -13.53 3.24 -16.44
C PRO A 579 -12.88 2.68 -17.72
N ASN A 580 -11.61 3.00 -17.99
CA ASN A 580 -10.88 2.59 -19.20
C ASN A 580 -9.37 2.46 -18.91
N PRO A 581 -8.61 1.72 -19.75
CA PRO A 581 -7.16 1.57 -19.57
C PRO A 581 -6.35 2.78 -20.06
N ASP A 582 -6.92 3.61 -20.94
CA ASP A 582 -6.24 4.68 -21.68
C ASP A 582 -6.19 6.01 -20.92
N LYS A 583 -6.79 6.08 -19.73
CA LYS A 583 -6.88 7.28 -18.88
C LYS A 583 -7.63 8.42 -19.57
N ALA A 584 -8.56 8.08 -20.46
CA ALA A 584 -9.35 9.04 -21.21
C ALA A 584 -10.59 9.46 -20.40
N PRO A 585 -10.96 10.75 -20.39
CA PRO A 585 -12.26 11.16 -19.87
C PRO A 585 -13.39 10.65 -20.76
N ASP A 586 -14.57 10.46 -20.17
CA ASP A 586 -15.82 10.13 -20.88
C ASP A 586 -15.79 8.80 -21.69
N GLU A 587 -14.76 7.97 -21.49
CA GLU A 587 -14.67 6.63 -22.05
C GLU A 587 -14.96 5.54 -21.02
N PHE A 588 -15.76 4.54 -21.40
CA PHE A 588 -16.17 3.45 -20.53
C PHE A 588 -16.00 2.10 -21.22
N VAL A 589 -15.11 1.25 -20.70
CA VAL A 589 -14.84 -0.10 -21.21
C VAL A 589 -15.58 -1.12 -20.34
N GLU A 590 -16.71 -1.62 -20.85
CA GLU A 590 -17.62 -2.53 -20.13
C GLU A 590 -16.90 -3.73 -19.50
N LYS A 591 -16.06 -4.44 -20.26
CA LYS A 591 -15.34 -5.62 -19.77
C LYS A 591 -14.44 -5.29 -18.57
N LEU A 592 -13.68 -4.19 -18.65
CA LEU A 592 -12.78 -3.76 -17.59
C LEU A 592 -13.55 -3.38 -16.32
N VAL A 593 -14.68 -2.69 -16.47
CA VAL A 593 -15.49 -2.27 -15.32
C VAL A 593 -16.19 -3.47 -14.69
N LEU A 594 -16.68 -4.40 -15.51
CA LEU A 594 -17.30 -5.64 -15.02
C LEU A 594 -16.31 -6.48 -14.20
N ASP A 595 -15.08 -6.63 -14.67
CA ASP A 595 -14.03 -7.34 -13.96
C ASP A 595 -13.74 -6.67 -12.61
N GLN A 596 -13.68 -5.33 -12.56
CA GLN A 596 -13.53 -4.61 -11.29
C GLN A 596 -14.74 -4.74 -10.36
N ILE A 597 -15.97 -4.76 -10.88
CA ILE A 597 -17.17 -4.96 -10.06
C ILE A 597 -17.12 -6.34 -9.39
N ARG A 598 -16.54 -7.36 -10.06
CA ARG A 598 -16.24 -8.67 -9.45
C ARG A 598 -15.12 -8.55 -8.41
N TYR A 599 -13.99 -7.93 -8.76
CA TYR A 599 -12.82 -7.79 -7.88
C TYR A 599 -13.05 -6.89 -6.66
N CYS A 600 -14.07 -6.03 -6.69
CA CYS A 600 -14.47 -5.18 -5.56
C CYS A 600 -15.56 -5.85 -4.69
N GLY A 601 -16.00 -7.07 -5.00
CA GLY A 601 -17.07 -7.76 -4.28
C GLY A 601 -18.44 -7.07 -4.37
N ILE A 602 -18.64 -6.25 -5.42
CA ILE A 602 -19.88 -5.49 -5.59
C ILE A 602 -21.01 -6.43 -6.02
N LEU A 603 -20.75 -7.41 -6.89
CA LEU A 603 -21.77 -8.40 -7.27
C LEU A 603 -22.29 -9.16 -6.06
N GLU A 604 -21.41 -9.56 -5.15
CA GLU A 604 -21.76 -10.28 -3.92
C GLU A 604 -22.60 -9.38 -3.03
N THR A 605 -22.21 -8.12 -2.84
CA THR A 605 -23.00 -7.12 -2.10
C THR A 605 -24.42 -7.01 -2.64
N VAL A 606 -24.55 -6.93 -3.96
CA VAL A 606 -25.84 -6.79 -4.64
C VAL A 606 -26.65 -8.10 -4.54
N LYS A 607 -26.01 -9.27 -4.63
CA LYS A 607 -26.65 -10.58 -4.40
C LYS A 607 -27.20 -10.70 -2.99
N ILE A 608 -26.43 -10.32 -1.97
CA ILE A 608 -26.83 -10.35 -0.55
C ILE A 608 -28.08 -9.48 -0.34
N ARG A 609 -28.07 -8.25 -0.89
CA ARG A 609 -29.22 -7.35 -0.84
C ARG A 609 -30.43 -7.88 -1.60
N LYS A 610 -30.21 -8.57 -2.73
CA LYS A 610 -31.28 -9.22 -3.52
C LYS A 610 -31.95 -10.37 -2.77
N THR A 611 -31.18 -11.17 -2.05
CA THR A 611 -31.73 -12.30 -1.26
C THR A 611 -32.54 -11.85 -0.04
N GLY A 612 -32.34 -10.61 0.41
CA GLY A 612 -33.17 -10.01 1.45
C GLY A 612 -34.29 -9.13 0.88
N PHE A 613 -34.39 -7.88 1.35
CA PHE A 613 -35.41 -6.91 0.91
C PHE A 613 -34.78 -5.78 0.08
N PRO A 614 -34.62 -5.95 -1.24
CA PRO A 614 -33.85 -5.04 -2.11
C PRO A 614 -34.55 -3.72 -2.41
N ILE A 615 -35.89 -3.69 -2.42
CA ILE A 615 -36.69 -2.50 -2.69
C ILE A 615 -37.12 -1.90 -1.35
N ARG A 616 -36.68 -0.68 -1.06
CA ARG A 616 -37.00 0.05 0.17
C ARG A 616 -37.52 1.44 -0.15
N ILE A 617 -38.83 1.63 -0.05
CA ILE A 617 -39.48 2.91 -0.34
C ILE A 617 -40.07 3.42 0.97
N VAL A 618 -39.71 4.65 1.36
CA VAL A 618 -40.34 5.30 2.51
C VAL A 618 -41.84 5.48 2.25
N TYR A 619 -42.67 5.24 3.26
CA TYR A 619 -44.14 5.25 3.11
C TYR A 619 -44.70 6.44 2.29
N PRO A 620 -44.26 7.71 2.50
CA PRO A 620 -44.78 8.83 1.72
C PRO A 620 -44.48 8.72 0.21
N ASN A 621 -43.35 8.14 -0.17
CA ASN A 621 -42.97 7.96 -1.56
C ASN A 621 -43.66 6.74 -2.18
N PHE A 622 -43.96 5.71 -1.37
CA PHE A 622 -44.72 4.55 -1.80
C PHE A 622 -46.17 4.94 -2.13
N VAL A 623 -46.79 5.76 -1.27
CA VAL A 623 -48.16 6.25 -1.48
C VAL A 623 -48.29 7.19 -2.69
N LYS A 624 -47.23 7.93 -3.02
CA LYS A 624 -47.20 8.82 -4.20
C LYS A 624 -47.06 8.07 -5.53
N ARG A 625 -46.62 6.81 -5.50
CA ARG A 625 -46.35 5.99 -6.67
C ARG A 625 -47.53 5.05 -6.91
#